data_AF-A0A2M8N634-F1
#
_entry.id   AF-A0A2M8N634-F1
#
_cell.length_a   1.000
_cell.length_b   1.000
_cell.length_c   1.000
_cell.angle_alpha   90.00
_cell.angle_beta   90.00
_cell.angle_gamma   90.00
#
_symmetry.space_group_name_H-M   'P 1'
#
loop_
_entity.id
_entity.type
_entity.pdbx_description
1 polymer ?
#
loop_
_entity_poly.entity_id
_entity_poly.type
_entity_poly.pdbx_seq_one_letter_code
_entity_poly.pdbx_strand_id
1 'polypeptide(L)'
;MRRENNTAVWLMRILLALLLWWGSEVLLWDDPLSRPLVEYAIILPAYILLAILLLDFLARYRLRDVWGLMALSGVYGLLNSATINPATALIDTPRTLVTRALGAHALMGLVMLVLFLILIAGGQRKWQRVLILLSVFVGLGWGIWARLAPEQADVIVRQPSFAELLLWAAIFA
;
A
#
# COMPACT_ATOMS: atom_id res chain seq x y z
N MET A 1 -36.60 2.01 16.84
CA MET A 1 -35.46 1.11 16.55
C MET A 1 -35.14 1.19 15.06
N ARG A 2 -34.11 1.95 14.69
CA ARG A 2 -33.65 2.08 13.31
C ARG A 2 -32.97 0.75 12.96
N ARG A 3 -33.51 -0.05 12.02
CA ARG A 3 -32.75 -1.17 11.45
C ARG A 3 -31.44 -0.57 10.96
N GLU A 4 -30.33 -0.91 11.61
CA GLU A 4 -29.02 -0.62 11.07
C GLU A 4 -28.97 -1.32 9.71
N ASN A 5 -28.73 -0.55 8.65
CA ASN A 5 -28.62 -1.11 7.30
C ASN A 5 -27.31 -1.90 7.25
N ASN A 6 -27.34 -3.15 7.73
CA ASN A 6 -26.20 -4.07 7.73
C ASN A 6 -25.56 -4.16 6.35
N THR A 7 -26.37 -4.07 5.29
CA THR A 7 -25.92 -4.01 3.90
C THR A 7 -24.99 -2.82 3.63
N ALA A 8 -25.33 -1.62 4.12
CA ALA A 8 -24.50 -0.43 3.93
C ALA A 8 -23.17 -0.55 4.68
N VAL A 9 -23.20 -1.10 5.90
CA VAL A 9 -21.98 -1.34 6.71
C VAL A 9 -21.05 -2.32 5.99
N TRP A 10 -21.58 -3.44 5.49
CA TRP A 10 -20.80 -4.41 4.74
C TRP A 10 -20.28 -3.85 3.42
N LEU A 11 -21.08 -3.05 2.72
CA LEU A 11 -20.64 -2.40 1.48
C LEU A 11 -19.44 -1.48 1.72
N MET A 12 -19.43 -0.71 2.82
CA MET A 12 -18.27 0.14 3.17
C MET A 12 -17.02 -0.69 3.52
N ARG A 13 -17.19 -1.80 4.25
CA ARG A 13 -16.08 -2.71 4.59
C ARG A 13 -15.48 -3.35 3.34
N ILE A 14 -16.33 -3.86 2.45
CA ILE A 14 -15.90 -4.49 1.20
C ILE A 14 -15.25 -3.45 0.27
N LEU A 15 -15.83 -2.25 0.15
CA LEU A 15 -15.25 -1.18 -0.66
C LEU A 15 -13.85 -0.82 -0.19
N LEU A 16 -13.65 -0.59 1.11
CA LEU A 16 -12.33 -0.29 1.65
C LEU A 16 -11.37 -1.47 1.45
N ALA A 17 -11.81 -2.70 1.70
CA ALA A 17 -10.98 -3.89 1.50
C ALA A 17 -10.50 -4.00 0.04
N LEU A 18 -11.38 -3.78 -0.93
CA LEU A 18 -11.05 -3.80 -2.36
C LEU A 18 -10.07 -2.69 -2.73
N LEU A 19 -10.23 -1.49 -2.18
CA LEU A 19 -9.30 -0.39 -2.42
C LEU A 19 -7.91 -0.70 -1.85
N LEU A 20 -7.83 -1.23 -0.62
CA LEU A 20 -6.56 -1.60 0.01
C LEU A 20 -5.88 -2.75 -0.73
N TRP A 21 -6.64 -3.78 -1.15
CA TRP A 21 -6.14 -4.88 -1.97
C TRP A 21 -5.62 -4.37 -3.31
N TRP A 22 -6.39 -3.53 -4.01
CA TRP A 22 -5.96 -2.95 -5.28
C TRP A 22 -4.70 -2.12 -5.15
N GLY A 23 -4.65 -1.23 -4.15
CA GLY A 23 -3.48 -0.42 -3.88
C GLY A 23 -2.24 -1.27 -3.60
N SER A 24 -2.35 -2.26 -2.71
CA SER A 24 -1.20 -3.02 -2.27
C SER A 24 -0.78 -4.14 -3.21
N GLU A 25 -1.70 -4.86 -3.84
CA GLU A 25 -1.36 -6.03 -4.67
C GLU A 25 -1.27 -5.72 -6.17
N VAL A 26 -1.97 -4.68 -6.65
CA VAL A 26 -1.99 -4.37 -8.09
C VAL A 26 -1.18 -3.12 -8.40
N LEU A 27 -1.34 -2.06 -7.61
CA LEU A 27 -0.60 -0.83 -7.86
C LEU A 27 0.82 -0.93 -7.32
N LEU A 28 1.03 -1.42 -6.10
CA LEU A 28 2.37 -1.46 -5.53
C LEU A 28 3.22 -2.61 -6.09
N TRP A 29 2.60 -3.75 -6.43
CA TRP A 29 3.29 -4.92 -6.96
C TRP A 29 2.88 -5.17 -8.41
N ASP A 30 3.85 -5.20 -9.31
CA ASP A 30 3.64 -5.21 -10.77
C ASP A 30 3.34 -6.62 -11.34
N ASP A 31 3.32 -7.66 -10.49
CA ASP A 31 3.03 -9.04 -10.92
C ASP A 31 2.00 -9.76 -10.02
N PRO A 32 0.73 -9.32 -10.04
CA PRO A 32 -0.34 -10.00 -9.32
C PRO A 32 -0.59 -11.42 -9.86
N LEU A 33 -0.27 -11.72 -11.13
CA LEU A 33 -0.55 -13.03 -11.71
C LEU A 33 0.47 -14.10 -11.32
N SER A 34 1.60 -13.72 -10.72
CA SER A 34 2.59 -14.65 -10.17
C SER A 34 2.09 -15.53 -9.02
N ARG A 35 1.05 -15.09 -8.29
CA ARG A 35 0.54 -15.83 -7.12
C ARG A 35 -0.49 -16.90 -7.51
N PRO A 36 -0.44 -18.10 -6.90
CA PRO A 36 -1.45 -19.12 -7.12
C PRO A 36 -2.84 -18.67 -6.62
N LEU A 37 -3.90 -19.05 -7.34
CA LEU A 37 -5.30 -18.73 -7.03
C LEU A 37 -5.72 -19.06 -5.59
N VAL A 38 -5.12 -20.11 -4.99
CA VAL A 38 -5.41 -20.52 -3.61
C VAL A 38 -4.93 -19.48 -2.60
N GLU A 39 -3.85 -18.78 -2.88
CA GLU A 39 -3.32 -17.73 -2.00
C GLU A 39 -4.27 -16.53 -1.92
N TYR A 40 -4.91 -16.19 -3.03
CA TYR A 40 -5.96 -15.17 -3.08
C TYR A 40 -7.16 -15.48 -2.18
N ALA A 41 -7.48 -16.77 -1.98
CA ALA A 41 -8.54 -17.18 -1.06
C ALA A 41 -8.21 -16.87 0.41
N ILE A 42 -6.93 -16.70 0.76
CA ILE A 42 -6.47 -16.32 2.10
C ILE A 42 -6.29 -14.79 2.19
N ILE A 43 -5.71 -14.19 1.15
CA ILE A 43 -5.40 -12.75 1.08
C ILE A 43 -6.68 -11.90 1.12
N LEU A 44 -7.71 -12.26 0.34
CA LEU A 44 -8.94 -11.47 0.26
C LEU A 44 -9.67 -11.35 1.62
N PRO A 45 -9.89 -12.44 2.39
CA PRO A 45 -10.39 -12.33 3.75
C PRO A 45 -9.50 -11.50 4.67
N ALA A 46 -8.18 -11.58 4.54
CA ALA A 46 -7.26 -10.78 5.34
C ALA A 46 -7.46 -9.27 5.11
N TYR A 47 -7.61 -8.83 3.85
CA TYR A 47 -7.93 -7.44 3.53
C TYR A 47 -9.30 -7.01 4.07
N ILE A 48 -10.30 -7.90 4.10
CA ILE A 48 -11.61 -7.62 4.71
C ILE A 48 -11.46 -7.40 6.22
N LEU A 49 -10.74 -8.29 6.91
CA LEU A 49 -10.48 -8.16 8.35
C LEU A 49 -9.75 -6.85 8.66
N LEU A 50 -8.77 -6.52 7.83
CA LEU A 50 -7.96 -5.32 7.98
C LEU A 50 -8.81 -4.06 7.75
N ALA A 51 -9.67 -4.05 6.73
CA ALA A 51 -10.64 -2.97 6.51
C ALA A 51 -11.63 -2.81 7.68
N ILE A 52 -12.13 -3.92 8.23
CA ILE A 52 -12.99 -3.89 9.42
C ILE A 52 -12.27 -3.22 10.58
N LEU A 53 -11.02 -3.63 10.85
CA LEU A 53 -10.21 -3.09 11.92
C LEU A 53 -9.98 -1.60 11.72
N LEU A 54 -9.54 -1.15 10.55
CA LEU A 54 -9.30 0.27 10.29
C LEU A 54 -10.57 1.12 10.44
N LEU A 55 -11.72 0.64 9.95
CA LEU A 55 -13.00 1.34 10.11
C LEU A 55 -13.43 1.40 11.59
N ASP A 56 -13.19 0.33 12.35
CA ASP A 56 -13.46 0.29 13.79
C ASP A 56 -12.57 1.29 14.54
N PHE A 57 -11.27 1.39 14.19
CA PHE A 57 -10.37 2.42 14.71
C PHE A 57 -10.85 3.82 14.35
N LEU A 58 -11.20 4.06 13.08
CA LEU A 58 -11.69 5.35 12.59
C LEU A 58 -12.96 5.79 13.35
N ALA A 59 -13.88 4.86 13.59
CA ALA A 59 -15.13 5.11 14.30
C ALA A 59 -14.92 5.31 15.81
N ARG A 60 -14.13 4.44 16.46
CA ARG A 60 -13.92 4.47 17.92
C ARG A 60 -13.07 5.64 18.38
N TYR A 61 -11.96 5.90 17.68
CA TYR A 61 -11.05 6.99 18.04
C TYR A 61 -11.41 8.32 17.37
N ARG A 62 -12.48 8.35 16.56
CA ARG A 62 -13.00 9.55 15.88
C ARG A 62 -11.91 10.29 15.11
N LEU A 63 -11.03 9.54 14.45
CA LEU A 63 -9.95 10.08 13.62
C LEU A 63 -10.58 10.82 12.43
N ARG A 64 -10.56 12.15 12.48
CA ARG A 64 -11.23 13.04 11.51
C ARG A 64 -10.29 14.04 10.88
N ASP A 65 -9.04 14.06 11.31
CA ASP A 65 -8.00 14.95 10.85
C ASP A 65 -6.95 14.19 10.03
N VAL A 66 -6.10 14.96 9.34
CA VAL A 66 -5.05 14.42 8.49
C VAL A 66 -4.06 13.58 9.31
N TRP A 67 -3.74 14.01 10.54
CA TRP A 67 -2.82 13.30 11.42
C TRP A 67 -3.37 11.93 11.85
N GLY A 68 -4.65 11.85 12.20
CA GLY A 68 -5.30 10.59 12.50
C GLY A 68 -5.30 9.62 11.32
N LEU A 69 -5.50 10.13 10.09
CA LEU A 69 -5.42 9.32 8.88
C LEU A 69 -4.01 8.84 8.57
N MET A 70 -2.99 9.68 8.78
CA MET A 70 -1.59 9.30 8.63
C MET A 70 -1.16 8.24 9.66
N ALA A 71 -1.62 8.37 10.91
CA ALA A 71 -1.36 7.36 11.93
C ALA A 71 -2.04 6.03 11.57
N LEU A 72 -3.29 6.09 11.12
CA LEU A 72 -4.05 4.90 10.72
C LEU A 72 -3.47 4.22 9.48
N SER A 73 -2.93 4.99 8.52
CA SER A 73 -2.23 4.44 7.36
C SER A 73 -0.89 3.80 7.74
N GLY A 74 -0.20 4.33 8.75
CA GLY A 74 0.97 3.67 9.36
C GLY A 74 0.62 2.32 10.00
N VAL A 75 -0.49 2.25 10.74
CA VAL A 75 -1.02 0.99 11.30
C VAL A 75 -1.37 -0.01 10.19
N TYR A 76 -2.04 0.45 9.14
CA TYR A 76 -2.28 -0.36 7.94
C TYR A 76 -0.97 -0.91 7.36
N GLY A 77 0.03 -0.04 7.14
CA GLY A 77 1.31 -0.42 6.55
C GLY A 77 1.99 -1.52 7.35
N LEU A 78 2.08 -1.33 8.68
CA LEU A 78 2.62 -2.29 9.64
C LEU A 78 1.92 -3.64 9.57
N LEU A 79 0.58 -3.65 9.66
CA LEU A 79 -0.20 -4.89 9.67
C LEU A 79 -0.08 -5.60 8.32
N ASN A 80 -0.19 -4.87 7.21
CA ASN A 80 -0.12 -5.44 5.86
C ASN A 80 1.25 -6.06 5.58
N SER A 81 2.34 -5.34 5.88
CA SER A 81 3.70 -5.84 5.68
C SER A 81 4.04 -7.00 6.61
N ALA A 82 3.53 -7.01 7.85
CA ALA A 82 3.82 -8.08 8.79
C ALA A 82 3.03 -9.37 8.54
N THR A 83 1.80 -9.27 8.01
CA THR A 83 0.87 -10.41 7.93
C THR A 83 0.63 -10.91 6.52
N ILE A 84 0.37 -10.01 5.57
CA ILE A 84 -0.04 -10.37 4.20
C ILE A 84 1.19 -10.47 3.29
N ASN A 85 2.17 -9.59 3.49
CA ASN A 85 3.37 -9.50 2.67
C ASN A 85 4.67 -9.62 3.49
N PRO A 86 4.88 -10.73 4.23
CA PRO A 86 6.04 -10.86 5.13
C PRO A 86 7.38 -11.00 4.39
N ALA A 87 7.38 -11.62 3.21
CA ALA A 87 8.60 -11.82 2.43
C ALA A 87 9.24 -10.49 2.01
N THR A 88 8.42 -9.51 1.62
CA THR A 88 8.90 -8.17 1.23
C THR A 88 9.32 -7.33 2.44
N ALA A 89 8.75 -7.59 3.62
CA ALA A 89 9.20 -6.97 4.86
C ALA A 89 10.54 -7.52 5.37
N LEU A 90 10.78 -8.83 5.20
CA LEU A 90 11.91 -9.55 5.80
C LEU A 90 13.15 -9.64 4.90
N ILE A 91 12.99 -9.70 3.57
CA ILE A 91 14.13 -9.75 2.63
C ILE A 91 14.87 -8.41 2.60
N ASP A 92 14.15 -7.30 2.82
CA ASP A 92 14.66 -5.93 2.76
C ASP A 92 15.03 -5.34 4.14
N THR A 93 15.55 -6.10 5.12
CA THR A 93 16.09 -5.45 6.34
C THR A 93 17.41 -5.88 6.94
N PRO A 94 18.25 -4.92 7.41
CA PRO A 94 17.89 -3.78 8.30
C PRO A 94 17.83 -2.36 7.69
N ARG A 95 18.23 -2.12 6.44
CA ARG A 95 18.35 -0.73 5.90
C ARG A 95 17.06 -0.13 5.32
N THR A 96 16.01 -0.91 5.06
CA THR A 96 14.85 -0.46 4.25
C THR A 96 13.46 -0.75 4.83
N LEU A 97 13.34 -1.33 6.04
CA LEU A 97 12.02 -1.56 6.69
C LEU A 97 11.27 -0.24 6.82
N VAL A 98 11.95 0.80 7.31
CA VAL A 98 11.34 2.10 7.62
C VAL A 98 11.02 2.89 6.35
N THR A 99 11.82 2.75 5.29
CA THR A 99 11.76 3.63 4.11
C THR A 99 11.07 3.04 2.89
N ARG A 100 11.19 1.72 2.65
CA ARG A 100 10.73 1.11 1.39
C ARG A 100 9.45 0.30 1.55
N ALA A 101 9.47 -0.84 2.24
CA ALA A 101 8.29 -1.72 2.31
C ALA A 101 7.18 -1.13 3.20
N LEU A 102 7.51 -0.74 4.44
CA LEU A 102 6.53 -0.17 5.37
C LEU A 102 6.10 1.22 4.93
N GLY A 103 7.04 2.03 4.46
CA GLY A 103 6.76 3.37 3.92
C GLY A 103 5.84 3.32 2.71
N ALA A 104 6.08 2.41 1.76
CA ALA A 104 5.23 2.28 0.58
C ALA A 104 3.85 1.72 0.89
N HIS A 105 3.73 0.70 1.74
CA HIS A 105 2.41 0.23 2.18
C HIS A 105 1.68 1.29 3.00
N ALA A 106 2.35 2.04 3.89
CA ALA A 106 1.71 3.11 4.64
C ALA A 106 1.26 4.27 3.74
N LEU A 107 2.06 4.64 2.73
CA LEU A 107 1.70 5.66 1.75
C LEU A 107 0.52 5.20 0.89
N MET A 108 0.57 3.97 0.38
CA MET A 108 -0.52 3.41 -0.42
C MET A 108 -1.81 3.29 0.40
N GLY A 109 -1.70 2.86 1.66
CA GLY A 109 -2.81 2.86 2.60
C GLY A 109 -3.41 4.24 2.81
N LEU A 110 -2.57 5.28 2.92
CA LEU A 110 -3.04 6.66 3.02
C LEU A 110 -3.81 7.09 1.78
N VAL A 111 -3.26 6.82 0.58
CA VAL A 111 -3.90 7.14 -0.69
C VAL A 111 -5.25 6.43 -0.81
N MET A 112 -5.31 5.14 -0.46
CA MET A 112 -6.54 4.35 -0.52
C MET A 112 -7.58 4.79 0.53
N LEU A 113 -7.15 5.15 1.74
CA LEU A 113 -8.03 5.72 2.77
C LEU A 113 -8.60 7.08 2.33
N VAL A 114 -7.77 7.96 1.75
CA VAL A 114 -8.23 9.24 1.21
C VAL A 114 -9.21 9.01 0.06
N LEU A 115 -8.90 8.12 -0.87
CA LEU A 115 -9.79 7.76 -1.98
C LEU A 115 -11.13 7.21 -1.46
N PHE A 116 -11.08 6.31 -0.48
CA PHE A 116 -12.28 5.79 0.18
C PHE A 116 -13.13 6.92 0.77
N LEU A 117 -12.52 7.84 1.54
CA LEU A 117 -13.22 8.99 2.11
C LEU A 117 -13.85 9.89 1.04
N ILE A 118 -13.14 10.14 -0.06
CA ILE A 118 -13.67 10.93 -1.17
C ILE A 118 -14.87 10.24 -1.83
N LEU A 119 -14.81 8.92 -2.02
CA LEU A 119 -15.89 8.15 -2.62
C LEU A 119 -17.15 8.14 -1.75
N ILE A 120 -17.01 8.06 -0.42
CA ILE A 120 -18.15 8.05 0.50
C ILE A 120 -18.68 9.45 0.83
N ALA A 121 -17.87 10.51 0.69
CA ALA A 121 -18.25 11.88 1.03
C ALA A 121 -19.33 12.48 0.09
N GLY A 122 -19.78 11.74 -0.91
CA GLY A 122 -20.92 12.09 -1.73
C GLY A 122 -20.60 13.14 -2.80
N GLY A 123 -20.17 12.66 -3.97
CA GLY A 123 -20.50 13.23 -5.28
C GLY A 123 -20.29 14.72 -5.56
N GLN A 124 -19.48 15.46 -4.79
CA GLN A 124 -19.23 16.85 -5.15
C GLN A 124 -18.39 16.88 -6.43
N ARG A 125 -18.90 17.58 -7.46
CA ARG A 125 -18.27 17.70 -8.79
C ARG A 125 -16.82 18.18 -8.74
N LYS A 126 -16.46 18.94 -7.68
CA LYS A 126 -15.09 19.36 -7.36
C LYS A 126 -14.17 18.16 -7.09
N TRP A 127 -14.60 17.21 -6.24
CA TRP A 127 -13.83 16.03 -5.91
C TRP A 127 -13.71 15.05 -7.08
N GLN A 128 -14.72 14.94 -7.93
CA GLN A 128 -14.62 14.15 -9.16
C GLN A 128 -13.49 14.64 -10.09
N ARG A 129 -13.36 15.97 -10.26
CA ARG A 129 -12.27 16.55 -11.05
C ARG A 129 -10.90 16.30 -10.41
N VAL A 130 -10.81 16.43 -9.08
CA VAL A 130 -9.59 16.11 -8.33
C VAL A 130 -9.22 14.64 -8.51
N LEU A 131 -10.19 13.72 -8.40
CA LEU A 131 -9.95 12.29 -8.61
C LEU A 131 -9.46 12.00 -10.03
N ILE A 132 -10.08 12.56 -11.06
CA ILE A 132 -9.64 12.37 -12.45
C ILE A 132 -8.21 12.88 -12.64
N LEU A 133 -7.91 14.08 -12.14
CA LEU A 133 -6.56 14.65 -12.20
C LEU A 133 -5.55 13.79 -11.45
N LEU A 134 -5.93 13.32 -10.24
CA LEU A 134 -5.09 12.45 -9.42
C LEU A 134 -4.84 11.11 -10.13
N SER A 135 -5.86 10.50 -10.71
CA SER A 135 -5.75 9.23 -11.45
C SER A 135 -4.85 9.37 -12.67
N VAL A 136 -4.95 10.46 -13.42
CA VAL A 136 -4.06 10.74 -14.56
C VAL A 136 -2.63 10.96 -14.06
N PHE A 137 -2.43 11.76 -13.02
CA PHE A 137 -1.09 12.07 -12.50
C PHE A 137 -0.42 10.84 -11.88
N VAL A 138 -1.18 10.06 -11.10
CA VAL A 138 -0.71 8.79 -10.53
C VAL A 138 -0.44 7.78 -11.63
N GLY A 139 -1.32 7.61 -12.61
CA GLY A 139 -1.11 6.68 -13.72
C GLY A 139 0.10 7.03 -14.59
N LEU A 140 0.26 8.31 -14.93
CA LEU A 140 1.44 8.78 -15.67
C LEU A 140 2.71 8.70 -14.83
N GLY A 141 2.66 9.16 -13.58
CA GLY A 141 3.79 9.09 -12.66
C GLY A 141 4.23 7.65 -12.41
N TRP A 142 3.29 6.74 -12.21
CA TRP A 142 3.54 5.31 -12.03
C TRP A 142 4.10 4.68 -13.29
N GLY A 143 3.50 4.94 -14.46
CA GLY A 143 3.99 4.41 -15.74
C GLY A 143 5.36 4.93 -16.14
N ILE A 144 5.69 6.18 -15.80
CA ILE A 144 7.02 6.77 -16.00
C ILE A 144 8.01 6.14 -15.01
N TRP A 145 7.62 6.05 -13.73
CA TRP A 145 8.46 5.48 -12.69
C TRP A 145 8.77 4.00 -12.96
N ALA A 146 7.78 3.17 -13.30
CA ALA A 146 7.98 1.76 -13.64
C ALA A 146 8.98 1.61 -14.80
N ARG A 147 8.83 2.40 -15.88
CA ARG A 147 9.77 2.38 -17.02
C ARG A 147 11.18 2.85 -16.68
N LEU A 148 11.31 3.76 -15.71
CA LEU A 148 12.59 4.36 -15.32
C LEU A 148 13.19 3.72 -14.06
N ALA A 149 12.48 2.78 -13.43
CA ALA A 149 12.91 2.12 -12.22
C ALA A 149 14.17 1.30 -12.54
N PRO A 150 15.28 1.54 -11.84
CA PRO A 150 16.58 0.94 -12.16
C PRO A 150 16.61 -0.59 -11.94
N GLU A 151 15.57 -1.18 -11.38
CA GLU A 151 15.42 -2.64 -11.23
C GLU A 151 14.98 -3.32 -12.54
N GLN A 152 14.39 -2.57 -13.48
CA GLN A 152 14.01 -3.06 -14.82
C GLN A 152 15.03 -2.64 -15.89
N ALA A 153 15.83 -1.62 -15.60
CA ALA A 153 17.02 -1.37 -16.39
C ALA A 153 18.02 -2.47 -16.03
N ASP A 154 18.47 -3.23 -17.03
CA ASP A 154 19.73 -3.99 -17.00
C ASP A 154 20.91 -3.00 -16.82
N VAL A 155 20.90 -2.20 -15.75
CA VAL A 155 22.13 -1.64 -15.23
C VAL A 155 22.85 -2.85 -14.67
N ILE A 156 23.72 -3.39 -15.50
CA ILE A 156 24.82 -4.28 -15.12
C ILE A 156 25.58 -3.54 -14.02
N VAL A 157 25.09 -3.62 -12.78
CA VAL A 157 25.87 -3.30 -11.60
C VAL A 157 26.89 -4.41 -11.58
N ARG A 158 28.05 -4.13 -12.18
CA ARG A 158 29.23 -5.00 -12.15
C ARG A 158 29.42 -5.38 -10.69
N GLN A 159 29.07 -6.62 -10.33
CA GLN A 159 29.28 -7.10 -8.98
C GLN A 159 30.80 -7.01 -8.74
N PRO A 160 31.25 -6.19 -7.77
CA PRO A 160 32.67 -6.06 -7.54
C PRO A 160 33.20 -7.42 -7.13
N SER A 161 34.27 -7.85 -7.79
CA SER A 161 34.88 -9.14 -7.48
C SER A 161 35.33 -9.18 -6.02
N PHE A 162 35.45 -10.37 -5.44
CA PHE A 162 35.90 -10.52 -4.04
C PHE A 162 37.22 -9.79 -3.76
N ALA A 163 38.11 -9.70 -4.75
CA ALA A 163 39.35 -8.94 -4.68
C ALA A 163 39.12 -7.41 -4.60
N GLU A 164 38.16 -6.87 -5.34
CA GLU A 164 37.79 -5.45 -5.28
C GLU A 164 37.17 -5.10 -3.91
N LEU A 165 36.35 -5.99 -3.34
CA LEU A 165 35.79 -5.80 -1.99
C LEU A 165 36.87 -5.79 -0.90
N LEU A 166 37.87 -6.67 -0.99
CA LEU A 166 39.01 -6.70 -0.06
C LEU A 166 39.89 -5.44 -0.17
N LEU A 167 40.11 -4.94 -1.38
CA LEU A 167 40.85 -3.69 -1.61
C LEU A 167 40.12 -2.49 -0.99
N TRP A 168 38.81 -2.37 -1.20
CA TRP A 168 38.02 -1.31 -0.58
C TRP A 168 38.00 -1.41 0.95
N ALA A 169 37.92 -2.62 1.51
CA ALA A 169 37.99 -2.84 2.95
C ALA A 169 39.35 -2.45 3.54
N ALA A 170 40.45 -2.67 2.81
CA ALA A 170 41.80 -2.30 3.26
C ALA A 170 42.09 -0.80 3.15
N ILE A 171 41.43 -0.08 2.23
CA ILE A 171 41.61 1.37 2.05
C ILE A 171 40.81 2.18 3.10
N PHE A 172 39.68 1.65 3.58
CA PHE A 172 38.78 2.34 4.51
C PHE A 172 38.81 1.80 5.94
N ALA A 173 39.74 0.89 6.27
CA ALA A 173 40.09 0.48 7.63
C ALA A 173 41.26 1.31 8.16
#